data_AF-A0A917QX20-F1
#
_entry.id   AF-A0A917QX20-F1
#
_cell.length_a   1.000
_cell.length_b   1.000
_cell.length_c   1.000
_cell.angle_alpha   90.00
_cell.angle_beta   90.00
_cell.angle_gamma   90.00
#
_symmetry.space_group_name_H-M   'P 1'
#
loop_
_entity.id
_entity.type
_entity.pdbx_description
1 polymer ?
#
loop_
_entity_poly.entity_id
_entity_poly.type
_entity_poly.pdbx_seq_one_letter_code
_entity_poly.pdbx_strand_id
1 'polypeptide(L)'
;MTAGTDRTPQDEPGRPELPAPGPQDQPEAEVAELVGRLTGPEQIDGAERRRLLGRLSAALVSAQRRARESGVARGRWLADMFAAIAPRLPIRDLATLQEHHYGLSGDALADDLVRTAGKATTTVGAVGGVLAAAEFAAPPLLLSAPAQLVAETLVVAAIEVKLIAELHEVYGVQVPGTGAQRAMAFTVAWSRQRGVDPTAPSSVQVALGAAAKAALRNRLMRTLGRHLTTLGPFLTGAVAGGALNRAATRRLATAVRADLRRQRALPSSG
;
A
#
# COMPACT_ATOMS: atom_id res chain seq x y z
N MET A 1 17.14 25.29 68.62
CA MET A 1 18.37 25.06 67.83
C MET A 1 18.37 23.60 67.40
N THR A 2 17.84 23.30 66.21
CA THR A 2 17.78 21.94 65.63
C THR A 2 18.16 22.06 64.16
N ALA A 3 19.28 21.46 63.81
CA ALA A 3 19.94 21.57 62.51
C ALA A 3 19.15 20.81 61.43
N GLY A 4 18.88 21.50 60.31
CA GLY A 4 18.36 20.89 59.09
C GLY A 4 19.48 20.20 58.33
N THR A 5 19.28 18.92 58.00
CA THR A 5 20.16 18.17 57.11
C THR A 5 19.74 18.44 55.67
N ASP A 6 20.54 19.23 54.97
CA ASP A 6 20.47 19.42 53.52
C ASP A 6 20.93 18.12 52.83
N ARG A 7 20.03 17.44 52.12
CA ARG A 7 20.37 16.31 51.23
C ARG A 7 20.34 16.81 49.81
N THR A 8 21.53 17.02 49.26
CA THR A 8 21.76 17.18 47.82
C THR A 8 21.30 15.92 47.09
N PRO A 9 20.53 16.00 45.98
CA PRO A 9 20.28 14.84 45.13
C PRO A 9 21.60 14.43 44.47
N GLN A 10 22.00 13.17 44.67
CA GLN A 10 23.14 12.58 43.99
C GLN A 10 22.84 12.47 42.50
N ASP A 11 23.78 12.94 41.68
CA ASP A 11 23.89 12.66 40.24
C ASP A 11 23.73 11.15 40.01
N GLU A 12 22.62 10.72 39.41
CA GLU A 12 22.55 9.38 38.83
C GLU A 12 23.42 9.37 37.57
N PRO A 13 24.41 8.46 37.44
CA PRO A 13 25.22 8.35 36.25
C PRO A 13 24.31 8.01 35.05
N GLY A 14 24.34 8.90 34.05
CA GLY A 14 23.54 8.84 32.84
C GLY A 14 23.51 7.43 32.26
N ARG A 15 22.31 6.84 32.26
CA ARG A 15 22.02 5.59 31.56
C ARG A 15 22.48 5.77 30.10
N PRO A 16 23.29 4.87 29.54
CA PRO A 16 23.74 5.01 28.15
C PRO A 16 22.52 5.16 27.25
N GLU A 17 22.40 6.29 26.57
CA GLU A 17 21.37 6.49 25.58
C GLU A 17 21.70 5.56 24.41
N LEU A 18 21.03 4.40 24.41
CA LEU A 18 21.17 3.41 23.36
C LEU A 18 20.90 4.12 22.03
N PRO A 19 21.78 3.94 21.01
CA PRO A 19 21.59 4.60 19.73
C PRO A 19 20.18 4.28 19.21
N ALA A 20 19.47 5.32 18.77
CA ALA A 20 18.15 5.15 18.19
C ALA A 20 18.22 4.09 17.08
N PRO A 21 17.35 3.07 17.08
CA PRO A 21 17.38 2.01 16.10
C PRO A 21 17.36 2.60 14.69
N GLY A 22 18.25 2.12 13.82
CA GLY A 22 18.38 2.63 12.46
C GLY A 22 17.11 2.37 11.64
N PRO A 23 16.98 2.96 10.44
CA PRO A 23 15.83 2.71 9.56
C PRO A 23 15.61 1.22 9.26
N GLN A 24 16.68 0.40 9.31
CA GLN A 24 16.64 -1.05 9.10
C GLN A 24 16.15 -1.84 10.33
N ASP A 25 16.09 -1.21 11.51
CA ASP A 25 15.60 -1.81 12.76
C ASP A 25 14.08 -1.60 12.96
N GLN A 26 13.44 -0.89 12.02
CA GLN A 26 12.01 -0.63 11.98
C GLN A 26 11.36 -1.50 10.89
N PRO A 27 10.60 -2.56 11.23
CA PRO A 27 9.97 -3.48 10.30
C PRO A 27 8.91 -2.77 9.48
N GLU A 28 8.35 -1.65 9.96
CA GLU A 28 7.54 -0.73 9.15
C GLU A 28 8.32 -0.18 7.94
N ALA A 29 9.59 0.20 8.14
CA ALA A 29 10.45 0.72 7.08
C ALA A 29 10.91 -0.39 6.13
N GLU A 30 11.25 -1.57 6.66
CA GLU A 30 11.57 -2.75 5.81
C GLU A 30 10.34 -3.15 4.96
N VAL A 31 9.15 -3.18 5.54
CA VAL A 31 7.89 -3.44 4.81
C VAL A 31 7.73 -2.44 3.67
N ALA A 32 7.96 -1.15 3.92
CA ALA A 32 7.82 -0.13 2.91
C ALA A 32 8.88 -0.22 1.80
N GLU A 33 10.12 -0.56 2.14
CA GLU A 33 11.18 -0.83 1.17
C GLU A 33 10.82 -2.02 0.25
N LEU A 34 10.40 -3.14 0.84
CA LEU A 34 10.05 -4.36 0.10
C LEU A 34 8.86 -4.13 -0.83
N VAL A 35 7.84 -3.39 -0.39
CA VAL A 35 6.70 -3.00 -1.25
C VAL A 35 7.15 -2.05 -2.36
N GLY A 36 8.03 -1.09 -2.06
CA GLY A 36 8.63 -0.21 -3.07
C GLY A 36 9.35 -0.99 -4.17
N ARG A 37 10.17 -1.98 -3.79
CA ARG A 37 10.85 -2.88 -4.74
C ARG A 37 9.87 -3.71 -5.55
N LEU A 38 8.89 -4.33 -4.90
CA LEU A 38 7.86 -5.16 -5.57
C LEU A 38 6.98 -4.38 -6.57
N THR A 39 6.90 -3.06 -6.42
CA THR A 39 6.15 -2.14 -7.29
C THR A 39 7.04 -1.28 -8.20
N GLY A 40 8.36 -1.51 -8.15
CA GLY A 40 9.36 -0.81 -8.93
C GLY A 40 9.24 -1.03 -10.45
N PRO A 41 10.00 -0.26 -11.25
CA PRO A 41 10.05 -0.40 -12.70
C PRO A 41 10.75 -1.68 -13.18
N GLU A 42 11.58 -2.27 -12.34
CA GLU A 42 12.38 -3.44 -12.68
C GLU A 42 11.48 -4.66 -12.92
N GLN A 43 11.73 -5.37 -14.02
CA GLN A 43 11.11 -6.66 -14.28
C GLN A 43 11.74 -7.69 -13.34
N ILE A 44 11.09 -7.91 -12.20
CA ILE A 44 11.49 -8.92 -11.23
C ILE A 44 11.00 -10.29 -11.72
N ASP A 45 11.92 -11.24 -11.85
CA ASP A 45 11.61 -12.63 -12.17
C ASP A 45 10.74 -13.30 -11.08
N GLY A 46 10.23 -14.49 -11.38
CA GLY A 46 9.36 -15.21 -10.46
C GLY A 46 10.03 -15.63 -9.15
N ALA A 47 11.33 -15.94 -9.16
CA ALA A 47 12.07 -16.41 -7.99
C ALA A 47 12.37 -15.25 -7.03
N GLU A 48 12.87 -14.13 -7.54
CA GLU A 48 13.14 -12.93 -6.75
C GLU A 48 11.84 -12.36 -6.17
N ARG A 49 10.75 -12.38 -6.94
CA ARG A 49 9.43 -11.95 -6.42
C ARG A 49 8.97 -12.81 -5.24
N ARG A 50 9.12 -14.14 -5.32
CA ARG A 50 8.80 -15.05 -4.20
C ARG A 50 9.69 -14.76 -2.99
N ARG A 51 10.99 -14.52 -3.20
CA ARG A 51 11.93 -14.15 -2.13
C ARG A 51 11.51 -12.86 -1.43
N LEU A 52 11.18 -11.81 -2.19
CA LEU A 52 10.74 -10.53 -1.65
C LEU A 52 9.41 -10.64 -0.90
N LEU A 53 8.44 -11.42 -1.41
CA LEU A 53 7.18 -11.67 -0.72
C LEU A 53 7.36 -12.47 0.59
N GLY A 54 8.28 -13.44 0.61
CA GLY A 54 8.65 -14.16 1.82
C GLY A 54 9.25 -13.26 2.89
N ARG A 55 10.21 -12.41 2.49
CA ARG A 55 10.79 -11.38 3.39
C ARG A 55 9.73 -10.40 3.89
N LEU A 56 8.84 -9.95 3.02
CA LEU A 56 7.75 -9.04 3.38
C LEU A 56 6.82 -9.67 4.41
N SER A 57 6.48 -10.95 4.22
CA SER A 57 5.67 -11.71 5.17
C SER A 57 6.34 -11.81 6.55
N ALA A 58 7.65 -12.08 6.59
CA ALA A 58 8.42 -12.12 7.84
C ALA A 58 8.47 -10.75 8.55
N ALA A 59 8.74 -9.67 7.80
CA ALA A 59 8.73 -8.31 8.33
C ALA A 59 7.35 -7.92 8.90
N LEU A 60 6.27 -8.33 8.23
CA LEU A 60 4.89 -8.11 8.71
C LEU A 60 4.58 -8.87 10.00
N VAL A 61 5.07 -10.11 10.16
CA VAL A 61 4.93 -10.86 11.43
C VAL A 61 5.60 -10.08 12.57
N SER A 62 6.82 -9.59 12.33
CA SER A 62 7.56 -8.78 13.31
C SER A 62 6.85 -7.48 13.65
N ALA A 63 6.38 -6.73 12.65
CA ALA A 63 5.62 -5.49 12.85
C ALA A 63 4.29 -5.73 13.58
N GLN A 64 3.58 -6.82 13.26
CA GLN A 64 2.33 -7.18 13.92
C GLN A 64 2.53 -7.53 15.39
N ARG A 65 3.62 -8.23 15.74
CA ARG A 65 3.95 -8.53 17.14
C ARG A 65 4.15 -7.26 17.96
N ARG A 66 4.94 -6.31 17.46
CA ARG A 66 5.13 -5.00 18.11
C ARG A 66 3.83 -4.23 18.27
N ALA A 67 3.01 -4.19 17.22
CA ALA A 67 1.72 -3.50 17.26
C ALA A 67 0.76 -4.08 18.31
N ARG A 68 0.82 -5.40 18.56
CA ARG A 68 0.07 -6.05 19.64
C ARG A 68 0.62 -5.68 21.02
N GLU A 69 1.93 -5.69 21.18
CA GLU A 69 2.61 -5.28 22.42
C GLU A 69 2.28 -3.82 22.78
N SER A 70 2.09 -2.95 21.78
CA SER A 70 1.68 -1.56 21.96
C SER A 70 0.16 -1.33 22.04
N GLY A 71 -0.67 -2.38 22.06
CA GLY A 71 -2.14 -2.27 22.22
C GLY A 71 -2.90 -1.73 21.00
N VAL A 72 -2.32 -1.74 19.79
CA VAL A 72 -2.97 -1.19 18.58
C VAL A 72 -3.99 -2.18 18.01
N ALA A 73 -5.23 -1.71 17.78
CA ALA A 73 -6.28 -2.53 17.17
C ALA A 73 -5.89 -3.02 15.75
N ARG A 74 -6.11 -4.31 15.46
CA ARG A 74 -5.70 -5.00 14.21
C ARG A 74 -5.99 -4.23 12.90
N GLY A 75 -7.18 -3.64 12.78
CA GLY A 75 -7.57 -2.89 11.58
C GLY A 75 -6.97 -1.49 11.47
N ARG A 76 -6.59 -0.88 12.61
CA ARG A 76 -5.90 0.42 12.63
C ARG A 76 -4.45 0.26 12.16
N TRP A 77 -3.78 -0.80 12.62
CA TRP A 77 -2.41 -1.13 12.22
C TRP A 77 -2.23 -1.25 10.71
N LEU A 78 -3.13 -1.95 9.98
CA LEU A 78 -3.01 -2.07 8.52
C LEU A 78 -3.13 -0.73 7.78
N ALA A 79 -4.02 0.14 8.23
CA ALA A 79 -4.19 1.46 7.63
C ALA A 79 -2.97 2.36 7.91
N ASP A 80 -2.45 2.34 9.15
CA ASP A 80 -1.25 3.09 9.51
C ASP A 80 -0.01 2.54 8.79
N MET A 81 0.10 1.22 8.62
CA MET A 81 1.16 0.58 7.83
C MET A 81 1.12 1.03 6.38
N PHE A 82 -0.04 0.98 5.73
CA PHE A 82 -0.14 1.42 4.34
C PHE A 82 0.11 2.92 4.17
N ALA A 83 -0.28 3.75 5.15
CA ALA A 83 0.06 5.16 5.17
C ALA A 83 1.59 5.41 5.26
N ALA A 84 2.35 4.53 5.91
CA ALA A 84 3.80 4.58 5.94
C ALA A 84 4.45 4.10 4.62
N ILE A 85 3.78 3.22 3.87
CA ILE A 85 4.23 2.75 2.54
C ILE A 85 4.02 3.84 1.48
N ALA A 86 2.87 4.51 1.50
CA ALA A 86 2.42 5.36 0.39
C ALA A 86 3.45 6.41 -0.10
N PRO A 87 4.13 7.18 0.77
CA PRO A 87 5.11 8.18 0.33
C PRO A 87 6.34 7.62 -0.39
N ARG A 88 6.60 6.32 -0.27
CA ARG A 88 7.75 5.63 -0.88
C ARG A 88 7.39 4.95 -2.20
N LEU A 89 6.15 5.04 -2.63
CA LEU A 89 5.72 4.43 -3.88
C LEU A 89 6.39 5.13 -5.07
N PRO A 90 6.98 4.38 -6.02
CA PRO A 90 7.63 4.96 -7.19
C PRO A 90 6.57 5.41 -8.20
N ILE A 91 6.21 6.69 -8.16
CA ILE A 91 5.33 7.35 -9.13
C ILE A 91 6.20 7.93 -10.25
N ARG A 92 5.89 7.55 -11.50
CA ARG A 92 6.63 7.99 -12.69
C ARG A 92 5.92 9.16 -13.33
N ASP A 93 6.70 10.14 -13.81
CA ASP A 93 6.17 11.23 -14.63
C ASP A 93 5.80 10.77 -16.05
N LEU A 94 5.11 11.64 -16.79
CA LEU A 94 4.64 11.32 -18.14
C LEU A 94 5.77 10.94 -19.10
N ALA A 95 6.91 11.63 -19.05
CA ALA A 95 8.04 11.37 -19.94
C ALA A 95 8.60 9.96 -19.68
N THR A 96 8.85 9.65 -18.40
CA THR A 96 9.29 8.34 -17.95
C THR A 96 8.29 7.25 -18.35
N LEU A 97 6.98 7.51 -18.22
CA LEU A 97 5.95 6.55 -18.64
C LEU A 97 5.98 6.31 -20.14
N GLN A 98 6.08 7.36 -20.96
CA GLN A 98 6.14 7.22 -22.41
C GLN A 98 7.36 6.39 -22.84
N GLU A 99 8.53 6.63 -22.24
CA GLU A 99 9.75 5.84 -22.51
C GLU A 99 9.57 4.35 -22.17
N HIS A 100 9.07 4.05 -20.97
CA HIS A 100 8.87 2.66 -20.53
C HIS A 100 7.79 1.91 -21.32
N HIS A 101 6.87 2.66 -21.92
CA HIS A 101 5.73 2.13 -22.68
C HIS A 101 5.90 2.38 -24.19
N TYR A 102 7.13 2.36 -24.69
CA TYR A 102 7.46 2.37 -26.12
C TYR A 102 6.89 3.58 -26.90
N GLY A 103 6.88 4.74 -26.26
CA GLY A 103 6.37 6.00 -26.83
C GLY A 103 4.84 6.10 -26.86
N LEU A 104 4.10 5.17 -26.26
CA LEU A 104 2.64 5.28 -26.17
C LEU A 104 2.24 6.57 -25.43
N SER A 105 1.14 7.19 -25.86
CA SER A 105 0.61 8.41 -25.24
C SER A 105 -0.92 8.37 -25.08
N GLY A 106 -1.47 9.31 -24.30
CA GLY A 106 -2.90 9.48 -24.11
C GLY A 106 -3.62 8.21 -23.67
N ASP A 107 -4.76 7.92 -24.30
CA ASP A 107 -5.58 6.75 -23.94
C ASP A 107 -4.87 5.40 -24.21
N ALA A 108 -3.96 5.33 -25.20
CA ALA A 108 -3.20 4.12 -25.48
C ALA A 108 -2.18 3.81 -24.38
N LEU A 109 -1.52 4.85 -23.84
CA LEU A 109 -0.66 4.72 -22.66
C LEU A 109 -1.48 4.32 -21.44
N ALA A 110 -2.63 4.95 -21.21
CA ALA A 110 -3.53 4.59 -20.11
C ALA A 110 -3.97 3.11 -20.20
N ASP A 111 -4.30 2.62 -21.39
CA ASP A 111 -4.68 1.22 -21.60
C ASP A 111 -3.53 0.23 -21.28
N ASP A 112 -2.29 0.58 -21.63
CA ASP A 112 -1.14 -0.25 -21.31
C ASP A 112 -0.80 -0.25 -19.81
N LEU A 113 -0.94 0.89 -19.13
CA LEU A 113 -0.78 0.98 -17.68
C LEU A 113 -1.79 0.09 -16.96
N VAL A 114 -3.06 0.14 -17.35
CA VAL A 114 -4.12 -0.70 -16.77
C VAL A 114 -3.87 -2.18 -17.03
N ARG A 115 -3.42 -2.52 -18.25
CA ARG A 115 -3.04 -3.89 -18.60
C ARG A 115 -1.86 -4.39 -17.76
N THR A 116 -0.84 -3.57 -17.59
CA THR A 116 0.37 -3.89 -16.82
C THR A 116 0.06 -4.04 -15.34
N ALA A 117 -0.67 -3.10 -14.75
CA ALA A 117 -1.14 -3.20 -13.37
C ALA A 117 -2.02 -4.44 -13.16
N GLY A 118 -2.95 -4.72 -14.09
CA GLY A 118 -3.78 -5.93 -14.03
C GLY A 118 -2.99 -7.23 -14.09
N LYS A 119 -1.90 -7.29 -14.89
CA LYS A 119 -0.98 -8.45 -14.91
C LYS A 119 -0.22 -8.58 -13.59
N ALA A 120 0.26 -7.47 -13.03
CA ALA A 120 0.96 -7.45 -11.75
C ALA A 120 0.08 -7.95 -10.59
N THR A 121 -1.15 -7.44 -10.46
CA THR A 121 -2.08 -7.88 -9.39
C THR A 121 -2.58 -9.31 -9.59
N THR A 122 -2.67 -9.80 -10.82
CA THR A 122 -2.91 -11.24 -11.12
C THR A 122 -1.79 -12.10 -10.54
N THR A 123 -0.54 -11.70 -10.80
CA THR A 123 0.66 -12.48 -10.41
C THR A 123 0.81 -12.56 -8.90
N VAL A 124 0.53 -11.47 -8.18
CA VAL A 124 0.56 -11.45 -6.71
C VAL A 124 -0.43 -12.47 -6.12
N GLY A 125 -1.65 -12.58 -6.66
CA GLY A 125 -2.64 -13.56 -6.20
C GLY A 125 -2.35 -15.02 -6.58
N ALA A 126 -1.53 -15.25 -7.61
CA ALA A 126 -1.16 -16.61 -8.03
C ALA A 126 -0.09 -17.24 -7.11
N VAL A 127 0.78 -16.42 -6.50
CA VAL A 127 1.84 -16.87 -5.58
C VAL A 127 1.26 -17.42 -4.27
N GLY A 128 0.12 -16.89 -3.81
CA GLY A 128 -0.61 -17.34 -2.61
C GLY A 128 -1.25 -18.71 -2.71
N GLY A 129 -1.64 -19.14 -3.92
CA GLY A 129 -2.40 -20.37 -4.12
C GLY A 129 -1.66 -21.67 -3.78
N VAL A 130 -0.32 -21.66 -3.81
CA VAL A 130 0.49 -22.87 -3.62
C VAL A 130 0.84 -23.10 -2.14
N LEU A 131 1.06 -22.05 -1.34
CA LEU A 131 1.47 -22.19 0.07
C LEU A 131 0.28 -22.39 1.02
N ALA A 132 -0.89 -21.84 0.69
CA ALA A 132 -2.09 -21.96 1.51
C ALA A 132 -2.55 -23.42 1.70
N ALA A 133 -2.31 -24.31 0.73
CA ALA A 133 -2.65 -25.73 0.87
C ALA A 133 -1.83 -26.45 1.96
N ALA A 134 -0.62 -25.98 2.26
CA ALA A 134 0.27 -26.57 3.27
C ALA A 134 -0.03 -26.04 4.69
N GLU A 135 -0.37 -24.76 4.84
CA GLU A 135 -0.68 -24.14 6.14
C GLU A 135 -2.01 -24.61 6.74
N PHE A 136 -2.94 -25.13 5.93
CA PHE A 136 -4.19 -25.73 6.42
C PHE A 136 -4.00 -27.12 7.07
N ALA A 137 -2.83 -27.77 6.91
CA ALA A 137 -2.54 -29.07 7.52
C ALA A 137 -2.04 -28.97 8.98
N ALA A 138 -1.62 -27.79 9.43
CA ALA A 138 -1.23 -27.52 10.82
C ALA A 138 -1.79 -26.15 11.22
N PRO A 139 -2.94 -26.05 11.89
CA PRO A 139 -3.68 -24.80 12.00
C PRO A 139 -2.96 -23.79 12.92
N PRO A 140 -2.45 -22.64 12.41
CA PRO A 140 -2.11 -21.52 13.25
C PRO A 140 -3.32 -20.58 13.24
N LEU A 141 -4.15 -20.65 14.27
CA LEU A 141 -5.06 -19.58 14.69
C LEU A 141 -5.83 -18.88 13.54
N LEU A 142 -6.95 -19.49 13.12
CA LEU A 142 -7.96 -18.94 12.18
C LEU A 142 -8.57 -17.57 12.57
N LEU A 143 -8.03 -16.89 13.60
CA LEU A 143 -8.42 -15.58 14.07
C LEU A 143 -7.51 -14.44 13.57
N SER A 144 -6.43 -14.72 12.83
CA SER A 144 -5.62 -13.71 12.12
C SER A 144 -5.44 -14.09 10.65
N ALA A 145 -5.50 -13.10 9.75
CA ALA A 145 -5.15 -13.35 8.35
C ALA A 145 -3.67 -13.79 8.25
N PRO A 146 -3.34 -14.81 7.44
CA PRO A 146 -1.95 -15.18 7.17
C PRO A 146 -1.14 -13.95 6.76
N ALA A 147 0.07 -13.79 7.29
CA ALA A 147 0.93 -12.64 6.98
C ALA A 147 1.18 -12.50 5.47
N GLN A 148 1.20 -13.61 4.75
CA GLN A 148 1.26 -13.63 3.30
C GLN A 148 0.06 -12.94 2.63
N LEU A 149 -1.17 -13.19 3.08
CA LEU A 149 -2.35 -12.52 2.51
C LEU A 149 -2.33 -11.02 2.80
N VAL A 150 -1.79 -10.62 3.95
CA VAL A 150 -1.54 -9.21 4.27
C VAL A 150 -0.50 -8.61 3.32
N ALA A 151 0.62 -9.30 3.11
CA ALA A 151 1.66 -8.90 2.17
C ALA A 151 1.09 -8.69 0.76
N GLU A 152 0.36 -9.67 0.25
CA GLU A 152 -0.30 -9.60 -1.06
C GLU A 152 -1.29 -8.43 -1.13
N THR A 153 -2.08 -8.22 -0.07
CA THR A 153 -3.03 -7.10 0.02
C THR A 153 -2.33 -5.75 -0.06
N LEU A 154 -1.22 -5.57 0.66
CA LEU A 154 -0.45 -4.32 0.66
C LEU A 154 0.20 -4.06 -0.71
N VAL A 155 0.73 -5.11 -1.35
CA VAL A 155 1.32 -5.00 -2.69
C VAL A 155 0.25 -4.66 -3.75
N VAL A 156 -0.91 -5.32 -3.72
CA VAL A 156 -2.03 -5.01 -4.63
C VAL A 156 -2.50 -3.56 -4.43
N ALA A 157 -2.66 -3.13 -3.18
CA ALA A 157 -3.03 -1.75 -2.87
C ALA A 157 -1.98 -0.75 -3.38
N ALA A 158 -0.69 -1.04 -3.22
CA ALA A 158 0.40 -0.22 -3.72
C ALA A 158 0.41 -0.11 -5.25
N ILE A 159 0.20 -1.22 -5.96
CA ILE A 159 0.05 -1.24 -7.42
C ILE A 159 -1.13 -0.38 -7.86
N GLU A 160 -2.28 -0.52 -7.18
CA GLU A 160 -3.49 0.24 -7.51
C GLU A 160 -3.35 1.74 -7.22
N VAL A 161 -2.72 2.13 -6.11
CA VAL A 161 -2.43 3.54 -5.80
C VAL A 161 -1.47 4.14 -6.83
N LYS A 162 -0.41 3.41 -7.18
CA LYS A 162 0.53 3.82 -8.23
C LYS A 162 -0.17 4.00 -9.57
N LEU A 163 -1.03 3.06 -9.96
CA LEU A 163 -1.82 3.17 -11.19
C LEU A 163 -2.68 4.44 -11.21
N ILE A 164 -3.32 4.79 -10.10
CA ILE A 164 -4.09 6.04 -10.01
C ILE A 164 -3.17 7.24 -10.25
N ALA A 165 -2.02 7.28 -9.59
CA ALA A 165 -1.07 8.38 -9.73
C ALA A 165 -0.56 8.52 -11.18
N GLU A 166 -0.13 7.43 -11.80
CA GLU A 166 0.35 7.42 -13.19
C GLU A 166 -0.77 7.80 -14.18
N LEU A 167 -2.03 7.41 -13.92
CA LEU A 167 -3.15 7.90 -14.73
C LEU A 167 -3.33 9.42 -14.60
N HIS A 168 -3.12 10.03 -13.44
CA HIS A 168 -3.18 11.49 -13.32
C HIS A 168 -2.12 12.17 -14.19
N GLU A 169 -0.90 11.60 -14.26
CA GLU A 169 0.17 12.07 -15.16
C GLU A 169 -0.24 11.95 -16.64
N VAL A 170 -0.83 10.81 -17.04
CA VAL A 170 -1.30 10.59 -18.42
C VAL A 170 -2.42 11.55 -18.83
N TYR A 171 -3.34 11.87 -17.92
CA TYR A 171 -4.45 12.79 -18.20
C TYR A 171 -4.09 14.26 -17.97
N GLY A 172 -2.89 14.56 -17.47
CA GLY A 172 -2.43 15.92 -17.17
C GLY A 172 -3.16 16.58 -15.99
N VAL A 173 -3.77 15.79 -15.11
CA VAL A 173 -4.48 16.30 -13.93
C VAL A 173 -3.53 16.38 -12.75
N GLN A 174 -3.09 17.60 -12.43
CA GLN A 174 -2.14 17.83 -11.35
C GLN A 174 -2.81 17.75 -9.98
N VAL A 175 -2.17 17.01 -9.07
CA VAL A 175 -2.56 16.96 -7.65
C VAL A 175 -1.60 17.86 -6.87
N PRO A 176 -2.09 18.91 -6.19
CA PRO A 176 -1.23 19.86 -5.47
C PRO A 176 -0.57 19.23 -4.24
N GLY A 177 0.53 19.85 -3.79
CA GLY A 177 1.24 19.48 -2.57
C GLY A 177 2.60 18.79 -2.80
N THR A 178 3.31 18.52 -1.70
CA THR A 178 4.58 17.78 -1.71
C THR A 178 4.38 16.33 -2.15
N GLY A 179 5.47 15.63 -2.51
CA GLY A 179 5.39 14.22 -2.92
C GLY A 179 4.65 13.32 -1.91
N ALA A 180 4.89 13.51 -0.61
CA ALA A 180 4.18 12.79 0.44
C ALA A 180 2.69 13.15 0.52
N GLN A 181 2.33 14.44 0.36
CA GLN A 181 0.93 14.88 0.34
C GLN A 181 0.19 14.30 -0.87
N ARG A 182 0.81 14.31 -2.06
CA ARG A 182 0.27 13.69 -3.29
C ARG A 182 0.06 12.19 -3.10
N ALA A 183 1.04 11.48 -2.55
CA ALA A 183 0.93 10.05 -2.28
C ALA A 183 -0.24 9.71 -1.34
N MET A 184 -0.45 10.54 -0.31
CA MET A 184 -1.60 10.38 0.59
C MET A 184 -2.93 10.72 -0.10
N ALA A 185 -2.97 11.73 -0.97
CA ALA A 185 -4.15 12.04 -1.77
C ALA A 185 -4.55 10.86 -2.67
N PHE A 186 -3.58 10.22 -3.35
CA PHE A 186 -3.82 9.02 -4.14
C PHE A 186 -4.26 7.82 -3.30
N THR A 187 -3.72 7.67 -2.08
CA THR A 187 -4.14 6.64 -1.13
C THR A 187 -5.61 6.81 -0.70
N VAL A 188 -6.03 8.05 -0.44
CA VAL A 188 -7.43 8.36 -0.11
C VAL A 188 -8.33 8.14 -1.33
N ALA A 189 -7.92 8.58 -2.51
CA ALA A 189 -8.63 8.34 -3.78
C ALA A 189 -8.84 6.85 -4.04
N TRP A 190 -7.80 6.04 -3.85
CA TRP A 190 -7.86 4.58 -3.91
C TRP A 190 -8.88 3.99 -2.93
N SER A 191 -8.84 4.43 -1.66
CA SER A 191 -9.76 3.94 -0.63
C SER A 191 -11.24 4.18 -0.99
N ARG A 192 -11.49 5.29 -1.71
CA ARG A 192 -12.81 5.72 -2.16
C ARG A 192 -13.17 5.20 -3.56
N GLN A 193 -12.24 4.50 -4.24
CA GLN A 193 -12.39 3.96 -5.59
C GLN A 193 -12.77 5.02 -6.64
N ARG A 194 -12.15 6.20 -6.55
CA ARG A 194 -12.40 7.34 -7.45
C ARG A 194 -11.11 8.11 -7.72
N GLY A 195 -11.08 8.94 -8.75
CA GLY A 195 -9.98 9.87 -9.01
C GLY A 195 -9.84 10.92 -7.90
N VAL A 196 -8.66 11.57 -7.81
CA VAL A 196 -8.48 12.74 -6.95
C VAL A 196 -9.22 13.90 -7.61
N ASP A 197 -10.02 14.64 -6.84
CA ASP A 197 -10.59 15.90 -7.30
C ASP A 197 -9.71 17.04 -6.80
N PRO A 198 -8.89 17.67 -7.68
CA PRO A 198 -7.98 18.74 -7.27
C PRO A 198 -8.71 20.03 -6.90
N THR A 199 -9.99 20.18 -7.28
CA THR A 199 -10.79 21.38 -7.02
C THR A 199 -11.57 21.30 -5.71
N ALA A 200 -11.69 20.10 -5.12
CA ALA A 200 -12.38 19.92 -3.86
C ALA A 200 -11.57 20.58 -2.71
N PRO A 201 -12.19 21.41 -1.83
CA PRO A 201 -11.54 22.04 -0.69
C PRO A 201 -10.83 21.05 0.26
N SER A 202 -11.28 19.79 0.25
CA SER A 202 -10.72 18.68 1.02
C SER A 202 -9.43 18.07 0.44
N SER A 203 -8.99 18.47 -0.76
CA SER A 203 -7.76 17.97 -1.39
C SER A 203 -6.49 18.55 -0.77
N VAL A 204 -6.59 19.70 -0.08
CA VAL A 204 -5.43 20.49 0.39
C VAL A 204 -5.17 20.38 1.91
N GLN A 205 -6.04 19.72 2.68
CA GLN A 205 -5.87 19.63 4.16
C GLN A 205 -5.89 18.19 4.69
N VAL A 206 -5.20 17.26 4.03
CA VAL A 206 -5.09 15.88 4.50
C VAL A 206 -4.14 15.80 5.73
N ALA A 207 -4.59 16.31 6.87
CA ALA A 207 -4.47 15.51 8.08
C ALA A 207 -5.35 14.29 7.83
N LEU A 208 -4.78 13.09 7.82
CA LEU A 208 -5.52 11.85 7.55
C LEU A 208 -6.55 11.61 8.67
N GLY A 209 -7.72 12.26 8.57
CA GLY A 209 -8.75 12.26 9.59
C GLY A 209 -9.35 10.87 9.78
N ALA A 210 -10.09 10.68 10.87
CA ALA A 210 -10.65 9.38 11.24
C ALA A 210 -11.48 8.74 10.11
N ALA A 211 -12.23 9.54 9.34
CA ALA A 211 -13.01 9.06 8.19
C ALA A 211 -12.13 8.54 7.04
N ALA A 212 -11.02 9.21 6.73
CA ALA A 212 -10.07 8.76 5.71
C ALA A 212 -9.37 7.46 6.13
N LYS A 213 -8.93 7.39 7.40
CA LYS A 213 -8.36 6.15 7.98
C LYS A 213 -9.38 5.00 7.98
N ALA A 214 -10.65 5.28 8.29
CA ALA A 214 -11.71 4.27 8.26
C ALA A 214 -12.00 3.77 6.84
N ALA A 215 -12.06 4.67 5.84
CA ALA A 215 -12.21 4.29 4.44
C ALA A 215 -11.03 3.44 3.96
N LEU A 216 -9.81 3.84 4.29
CA LEU A 216 -8.59 3.10 3.98
C LEU A 216 -8.62 1.68 4.56
N ARG A 217 -8.91 1.57 5.86
CA ARG A 217 -9.09 0.29 6.55
C ARG A 217 -10.15 -0.58 5.86
N ASN A 218 -11.33 -0.01 5.60
CA ASN A 218 -12.45 -0.76 5.02
C ASN A 218 -12.12 -1.26 3.60
N ARG A 219 -11.35 -0.49 2.81
CA ARG A 219 -10.88 -0.91 1.50
C ARG A 219 -9.86 -2.04 1.62
N LEU A 220 -8.85 -1.89 2.48
CA LEU A 220 -7.84 -2.93 2.73
C LEU A 220 -8.50 -4.25 3.17
N MET A 221 -9.46 -4.21 4.09
CA MET A 221 -10.18 -5.39 4.55
C MET A 221 -11.00 -6.05 3.44
N ARG A 222 -11.60 -5.27 2.53
CA ARG A 222 -12.32 -5.81 1.38
C ARG A 222 -11.39 -6.43 0.34
N THR A 223 -10.19 -5.88 0.17
CA THR A 223 -9.16 -6.50 -0.66
C THR A 223 -8.69 -7.81 -0.04
N LEU A 224 -8.34 -7.81 1.25
CA LEU A 224 -7.96 -9.00 2.00
C LEU A 224 -9.04 -10.10 1.95
N GLY A 225 -10.31 -9.73 2.13
CA GLY A 225 -11.45 -10.66 2.04
C GLY A 225 -11.56 -11.37 0.69
N ARG A 226 -11.24 -10.70 -0.43
CA ARG A 226 -11.19 -11.34 -1.75
C ARG A 226 -10.06 -12.37 -1.88
N HIS A 227 -8.92 -12.11 -1.25
CA HIS A 227 -7.82 -13.07 -1.19
C HIS A 227 -8.20 -14.31 -0.35
N LEU A 228 -9.09 -14.16 0.64
CA LEU A 228 -9.63 -15.31 1.38
C LEU A 228 -10.66 -16.11 0.57
N THR A 229 -11.56 -15.45 -0.18
CA THR A 229 -12.52 -16.17 -1.05
C THR A 229 -11.85 -16.90 -2.22
N THR A 230 -10.61 -16.53 -2.51
CA THR A 230 -9.72 -17.19 -3.47
C THR A 230 -9.18 -18.54 -2.94
N LEU A 231 -9.40 -18.88 -1.67
CA LEU A 231 -8.97 -20.15 -1.05
C LEU A 231 -10.05 -21.25 -1.06
N GLY A 232 -11.08 -21.14 -1.91
CA GLY A 232 -12.13 -22.18 -2.02
C GLY A 232 -11.59 -23.56 -2.40
N PRO A 233 -12.26 -24.66 -2.00
CA PRO A 233 -11.80 -26.03 -2.26
C PRO A 233 -11.65 -26.32 -3.77
N PHE A 234 -10.73 -27.25 -4.11
CA PHE A 234 -10.43 -27.77 -5.45
C PHE A 234 -9.58 -26.91 -6.40
N LEU A 235 -8.64 -26.08 -5.92
CA LEU A 235 -7.64 -25.37 -6.75
C LEU A 235 -8.20 -24.41 -7.82
N THR A 236 -9.53 -24.32 -8.00
CA THR A 236 -10.24 -23.27 -8.75
C THR A 236 -9.93 -21.88 -8.19
N GLY A 237 -9.53 -21.83 -6.93
CA GLY A 237 -9.12 -20.65 -6.18
C GLY A 237 -8.05 -19.80 -6.85
N ALA A 238 -6.86 -20.33 -7.14
CA ALA A 238 -5.71 -19.53 -7.60
C ALA A 238 -5.94 -18.84 -8.96
N VAL A 239 -6.58 -19.54 -9.91
CA VAL A 239 -6.94 -19.00 -11.23
C VAL A 239 -8.07 -17.98 -11.10
N ALA A 240 -9.07 -18.25 -10.25
CA ALA A 240 -10.16 -17.31 -9.99
C ALA A 240 -9.69 -16.04 -9.26
N GLY A 241 -8.78 -16.14 -8.30
CA GLY A 241 -8.26 -15.00 -7.53
C GLY A 241 -7.46 -14.02 -8.37
N GLY A 242 -6.58 -14.54 -9.23
CA GLY A 242 -5.86 -13.71 -10.21
C GLY A 242 -6.81 -12.96 -11.15
N ALA A 243 -7.85 -13.65 -11.64
CA ALA A 243 -8.88 -13.03 -12.48
C ALA A 243 -9.72 -11.98 -11.73
N LEU A 244 -10.07 -12.23 -10.46
CA LEU A 244 -10.81 -11.30 -9.61
C LEU A 244 -10.01 -10.03 -9.31
N ASN A 245 -8.71 -10.16 -9.03
CA ASN A 245 -7.82 -9.02 -8.84
C ASN A 245 -7.69 -8.19 -10.11
N ARG A 246 -7.45 -8.86 -11.26
CA ARG A 246 -7.44 -8.19 -12.56
C ARG A 246 -8.74 -7.44 -12.86
N ALA A 247 -9.89 -8.06 -12.59
CA ALA A 247 -11.20 -7.44 -12.80
C ALA A 247 -11.41 -6.21 -11.89
N ALA A 248 -11.01 -6.29 -10.62
CA ALA A 248 -11.11 -5.17 -9.69
C ALA A 248 -10.19 -4.01 -10.06
N THR A 249 -8.93 -4.29 -10.44
CA THR A 249 -7.98 -3.27 -10.90
C THR A 249 -8.50 -2.57 -12.15
N ARG A 250 -9.09 -3.32 -13.10
CA ARG A 250 -9.75 -2.74 -14.29
C ARG A 250 -10.94 -1.85 -13.91
N ARG A 251 -11.83 -2.32 -13.03
CA ARG A 251 -12.99 -1.53 -12.56
C ARG A 251 -12.55 -0.23 -11.89
N LEU A 252 -11.53 -0.28 -11.04
CA LEU A 252 -10.92 0.91 -10.43
C LEU A 252 -10.42 1.87 -11.51
N ALA A 253 -9.65 1.39 -12.46
CA ALA A 253 -9.12 2.22 -13.54
C ALA A 253 -10.22 2.85 -14.40
N THR A 254 -11.29 2.12 -14.70
CA THR A 254 -12.45 2.66 -15.42
C THR A 254 -13.09 3.81 -14.65
N ALA A 255 -13.32 3.66 -13.35
CA ALA A 255 -13.89 4.71 -12.52
C ALA A 255 -13.00 5.96 -12.47
N VAL A 256 -11.69 5.76 -12.25
CA VAL A 256 -10.70 6.84 -12.17
C VAL A 256 -10.57 7.57 -13.50
N ARG A 257 -10.47 6.85 -14.63
CA ARG A 257 -10.41 7.48 -15.96
C ARG A 257 -11.68 8.25 -16.30
N ALA A 258 -12.85 7.79 -15.86
CA ALA A 258 -14.09 8.53 -16.02
C ALA A 258 -14.08 9.84 -15.23
N ASP A 259 -13.55 9.85 -14.00
CA ASP A 259 -13.35 11.06 -13.20
C ASP A 259 -12.36 12.03 -13.89
N LEU A 260 -11.20 11.53 -14.32
CA LEU A 260 -10.15 12.34 -14.94
C LEU A 260 -10.59 12.98 -16.26
N ARG A 261 -11.34 12.24 -17.09
CA ARG A 261 -11.93 12.78 -18.32
C ARG A 261 -12.92 13.91 -18.04
N ARG A 262 -13.75 13.77 -16.99
CA ARG A 262 -14.66 14.85 -16.56
C ARG A 262 -13.87 16.08 -16.12
N GLN A 263 -12.83 15.90 -15.33
CA GLN A 263 -12.01 17.02 -14.84
C GLN A 263 -11.29 17.77 -15.96
N ARG A 264 -10.74 17.04 -16.94
CA ARG A 264 -10.12 17.65 -18.13
C ARG A 264 -11.11 18.43 -19.00
N ALA A 265 -12.39 18.06 -18.98
CA ALA A 265 -13.44 18.75 -19.72
C ALA A 265 -13.94 20.03 -19.03
N LEU A 266 -13.63 20.23 -17.75
CA LEU A 266 -13.95 21.48 -17.06
C LEU A 266 -12.98 22.58 -17.51
N PRO A 267 -13.46 23.77 -17.92
CA PRO A 267 -12.58 24.89 -18.23
C PRO A 267 -11.76 25.23 -16.98
N SER A 268 -10.46 25.48 -17.18
CA SER A 268 -9.61 26.01 -16.11
C SER A 268 -10.14 27.40 -15.75
N SER A 269 -10.86 27.50 -14.63
CA SER A 269 -11.14 28.79 -14.01
C SER A 269 -9.80 29.42 -13.63
N GLY A 270 -9.34 30.36 -14.47
CA GLY A 270 -8.16 31.18 -14.23
C GLY A 270 -8.36 32.16 -13.09
#